data_AF-A0A653BQ84-F1
#
_entry.id   AF-A0A653BQ84-F1
#
_cell.length_a   1.000
_cell.length_b   1.000
_cell.length_c   1.000
_cell.angle_alpha   90.00
_cell.angle_beta   90.00
_cell.angle_gamma   90.00
#
_symmetry.space_group_name_H-M   'P 1'
#
loop_
_entity.id
_entity.type
_entity.pdbx_description
1 polymer ?
#
loop_
_entity_poly.entity_id
_entity_poly.type
_entity_poly.pdbx_seq_one_letter_code
_entity_poly.pdbx_strand_id
1 'polypeptide(L)'
;MKNHDFCPEIIEGYQTKYNLTNPSFYTRLHCSCDQAFYECLKTVNSRTSNQIGTIYFTALGTKCYKEEYPVTGCSKYTYFPKSPNNGNGLISQTTSCILTTLHHSDL
;
A
#
# COMPACT_ATOMS: atom_id res chain seq x y z
N MET A 1 -2.30 -17.92 0.83
CA MET A 1 -1.18 -18.70 1.43
C MET A 1 -0.15 -19.04 0.36
N LYS A 2 -0.28 -20.07 -0.49
CA LYS A 2 0.81 -20.44 -1.44
C LYS A 2 1.48 -19.26 -2.19
N ASN A 3 0.73 -18.31 -2.76
CA ASN A 3 1.32 -17.16 -3.48
C ASN A 3 1.98 -16.09 -2.59
N HIS A 4 1.72 -16.09 -1.27
CA HIS A 4 2.44 -15.31 -0.26
C HIS A 4 3.72 -16.05 0.14
N ASP A 5 3.62 -17.34 0.44
CA ASP A 5 4.74 -18.17 0.92
C ASP A 5 5.80 -18.42 -0.18
N PHE A 6 5.40 -18.38 -1.45
CA PHE A 6 6.26 -18.44 -2.63
C PHE A 6 6.26 -17.13 -3.44
N CYS A 7 6.10 -15.98 -2.77
CA CYS A 7 6.27 -14.68 -3.43
C CYS A 7 7.71 -14.56 -3.98
N PRO A 8 7.93 -14.30 -5.29
CA PRO A 8 9.26 -14.35 -5.88
C PRO A 8 10.16 -13.20 -5.45
N GLU A 9 9.57 -12.09 -5.01
CA GLU A 9 10.28 -10.86 -4.66
C GLU A 9 10.00 -10.49 -3.21
N ILE A 10 11.03 -10.72 -2.39
CA ILE A 10 11.03 -10.44 -0.95
C ILE A 10 12.21 -9.53 -0.56
N ILE A 11 12.03 -8.82 0.56
CA ILE A 11 13.08 -8.17 1.33
C ILE A 11 13.01 -8.73 2.76
N GLU A 12 14.01 -9.50 3.18
CA GLU A 12 14.04 -10.13 4.51
C GLU A 12 14.11 -9.09 5.65
N GLY A 13 13.89 -9.53 6.88
CA GLY A 13 13.99 -8.67 8.06
C GLY A 13 15.38 -8.06 8.21
N TYR A 14 15.45 -6.75 8.47
CA TYR A 14 16.69 -5.96 8.58
C TYR A 14 17.58 -5.90 7.31
N GLN A 15 17.15 -6.44 6.17
CA GLN A 15 17.93 -6.41 4.92
C GLN A 15 17.61 -5.19 4.04
N THR A 16 18.54 -4.88 3.13
CA THR A 16 18.36 -3.86 2.08
C THR A 16 18.40 -4.50 0.70
N LYS A 17 17.38 -4.23 -0.13
CA LYS A 17 17.26 -4.74 -1.51
C LYS A 17 16.50 -3.71 -2.37
N TYR A 18 16.83 -3.59 -3.65
CA TYR A 18 16.25 -2.57 -4.55
C TYR A 18 16.36 -1.11 -4.01
N ASN A 19 17.41 -0.82 -3.24
CA ASN A 19 17.60 0.43 -2.47
C ASN A 19 16.53 0.72 -1.38
N LEU A 20 15.70 -0.27 -1.03
CA LEU A 20 14.82 -0.23 0.14
C LEU A 20 15.39 -1.08 1.28
N THR A 21 15.53 -0.45 2.45
CA THR A 21 15.81 -1.16 3.71
C THR A 21 14.49 -1.56 4.37
N ASN A 22 14.40 -2.81 4.83
CA ASN A 22 13.32 -3.29 5.68
C ASN A 22 13.70 -3.17 7.17
N PRO A 23 13.20 -2.18 7.93
CA PRO A 23 13.52 -2.03 9.36
C PRO A 23 12.74 -3.02 10.25
N SER A 24 11.81 -3.79 9.70
CA SER A 24 11.01 -4.76 10.45
C SER A 24 11.78 -6.07 10.64
N PHE A 25 11.48 -6.80 11.72
CA PHE A 25 12.02 -8.14 11.96
C PHE A 25 11.42 -9.23 11.06
N TYR A 26 10.29 -8.93 10.41
CA TYR A 26 9.58 -9.81 9.50
C TYR A 26 9.90 -9.50 8.03
N THR A 27 9.81 -10.50 7.16
CA THR A 27 9.96 -10.36 5.71
C THR A 27 8.89 -9.44 5.13
N ARG A 28 9.30 -8.57 4.21
CA ARG A 28 8.47 -7.65 3.44
C ARG A 28 8.31 -8.18 2.01
N LEU A 29 7.07 -8.26 1.52
CA LEU A 29 6.73 -8.81 0.21
C LEU A 29 6.34 -7.70 -0.79
N HIS A 30 6.36 -8.03 -2.08
CA HIS A 30 5.80 -7.16 -3.11
C HIS A 30 4.26 -7.03 -2.95
N CYS A 31 3.69 -5.84 -3.16
CA CYS A 31 2.29 -5.54 -2.85
C CYS A 31 1.27 -6.41 -3.61
N SER A 32 1.62 -6.97 -4.77
CA SER A 32 0.74 -7.94 -5.45
C SER A 32 0.60 -9.27 -4.69
N CYS A 33 1.63 -9.70 -3.95
CA CYS A 33 1.57 -10.88 -3.08
C CYS A 33 0.68 -10.62 -1.86
N ASP A 34 0.81 -9.45 -1.24
CA ASP A 34 0.03 -9.07 -0.05
C ASP A 34 -1.44 -8.82 -0.38
N GLN A 35 -1.75 -8.16 -1.51
CA GLN A 35 -3.13 -8.04 -2.01
C GLN A 35 -3.73 -9.41 -2.28
N ALA A 36 -3.02 -10.29 -3.01
CA ALA A 36 -3.50 -11.64 -3.30
C ALA A 36 -3.67 -12.49 -2.03
N PHE A 37 -2.90 -12.21 -0.96
CA PHE A 37 -3.07 -12.84 0.34
C PHE A 37 -4.30 -12.31 1.07
N TYR A 38 -4.51 -10.99 1.10
CA TYR A 38 -5.69 -10.36 1.69
C TYR A 38 -6.98 -10.87 1.04
N GLU A 39 -7.08 -10.83 -0.30
CA GLU A 39 -8.25 -11.36 -1.02
C GLU A 39 -8.48 -12.86 -0.76
N CYS A 40 -7.40 -13.65 -0.65
CA CYS A 40 -7.47 -15.06 -0.29
C CYS A 40 -8.05 -15.27 1.13
N LEU A 41 -7.62 -14.49 2.12
CA LEU A 41 -8.15 -14.58 3.49
C LEU A 41 -9.62 -14.14 3.57
N LYS A 42 -9.99 -13.08 2.83
CA LYS A 42 -11.37 -12.57 2.71
C LYS A 42 -12.30 -13.58 2.02
N THR A 43 -11.83 -14.23 0.96
CA THR A 43 -12.61 -15.23 0.21
C THR A 43 -12.83 -16.50 1.04
N VAL A 44 -11.85 -16.90 1.85
CA VAL A 44 -11.98 -18.07 2.75
C VAL A 44 -12.92 -17.78 3.94
N ASN A 45 -12.94 -16.54 4.45
CA ASN A 45 -13.84 -16.04 5.52
C ASN A 45 -14.04 -16.97 6.73
N SER A 46 -13.03 -17.76 7.06
CA SER A 46 -13.03 -18.65 8.22
C SER A 46 -12.59 -17.90 9.48
N ARG A 47 -12.92 -18.42 10.67
CA ARG A 47 -12.39 -17.89 11.94
C ARG A 47 -10.87 -17.74 11.90
N THR A 48 -10.16 -18.75 11.38
CA THR A 48 -8.70 -18.79 11.29
C THR A 48 -8.15 -17.78 10.28
N SER A 49 -8.74 -17.68 9.07
CA SER A 49 -8.27 -16.72 8.06
C SER A 49 -8.55 -15.28 8.47
N ASN A 50 -9.65 -15.02 9.18
CA ASN A 50 -9.96 -13.71 9.72
C ASN A 50 -8.99 -13.34 10.87
N GLN A 51 -8.63 -14.28 11.75
CA GLN A 51 -7.59 -14.07 12.77
C GLN A 51 -6.20 -13.81 12.15
N ILE A 52 -5.80 -14.58 11.14
CA ILE A 52 -4.53 -14.36 10.41
C ILE A 52 -4.53 -12.97 9.76
N GLY A 53 -5.64 -12.55 9.14
CA GLY A 53 -5.78 -11.23 8.53
C GLY A 53 -5.62 -10.09 9.54
N THR A 54 -6.24 -10.20 10.72
CA THR A 54 -6.08 -9.22 11.80
C THR A 54 -4.63 -9.18 12.32
N ILE A 55 -3.97 -10.33 12.50
CA ILE A 55 -2.59 -10.37 12.98
C ILE A 55 -1.65 -9.70 11.97
N TYR A 56 -1.78 -10.03 10.69
CA TYR A 56 -0.88 -9.55 9.63
C TYR A 56 -1.14 -8.07 9.30
N PHE A 57 -2.34 -7.74 8.81
CA PHE A 57 -2.64 -6.42 8.26
C PHE A 57 -2.99 -5.37 9.32
N THR A 58 -3.36 -5.77 10.54
CA THR A 58 -3.73 -4.83 11.62
C THR A 58 -2.73 -4.79 12.77
N ALA A 59 -2.33 -5.95 13.32
CA ALA A 59 -1.49 -5.98 14.54
C ALA A 59 0.02 -5.82 14.24
N LEU A 60 0.52 -6.43 13.17
CA LEU A 60 1.91 -6.22 12.70
C LEU A 60 2.04 -4.98 11.80
N GLY A 61 0.93 -4.52 11.22
CA GLY A 61 0.88 -3.38 10.30
C GLY A 61 1.81 -3.55 9.10
N THR A 62 1.90 -4.77 8.55
CA THR A 62 2.87 -5.16 7.52
C THR A 62 2.84 -4.18 6.35
N LYS A 63 4.02 -3.69 5.95
CA LYS A 63 4.18 -2.81 4.79
C LYS A 63 4.72 -3.61 3.62
N CYS A 64 4.07 -3.52 2.47
CA CYS A 64 4.54 -4.09 1.22
C CYS A 64 5.40 -3.09 0.43
N TYR A 65 5.93 -3.49 -0.73
CA TYR A 65 6.61 -2.58 -1.67
C TYR A 65 6.18 -2.81 -3.12
N LYS A 66 6.31 -1.79 -3.98
CA LYS A 66 6.00 -1.82 -5.43
C LYS A 66 6.64 -0.63 -6.17
N GLU A 67 6.76 -0.71 -7.49
CA GLU A 67 7.09 0.41 -8.40
C GLU A 67 5.87 1.32 -8.71
N GLU A 68 6.08 2.62 -8.96
CA GLU A 68 5.08 3.55 -9.53
C GLU A 68 5.70 4.41 -10.70
N TYR A 69 5.08 5.53 -11.18
CA TYR A 69 5.57 6.41 -12.31
C TYR A 69 6.20 7.74 -11.76
N PRO A 70 7.07 8.59 -12.37
CA PRO A 70 7.97 9.55 -11.64
C PRO A 70 7.42 10.87 -10.98
N VAL A 71 7.86 11.25 -9.73
CA VAL A 71 7.43 12.53 -9.06
C VAL A 71 8.21 13.66 -9.68
N THR A 72 7.57 14.19 -10.70
CA THR A 72 7.90 15.40 -11.43
C THR A 72 7.12 16.61 -10.88
N GLY A 73 6.10 16.39 -10.05
CA GLY A 73 5.33 17.44 -9.38
C GLY A 73 4.23 16.91 -8.46
N CYS A 74 3.65 17.83 -7.67
CA CYS A 74 2.53 17.59 -6.75
C CYS A 74 1.69 18.88 -6.62
N SER A 75 0.40 18.85 -6.94
CA SER A 75 -0.53 20.00 -6.77
C SER A 75 -1.13 20.03 -5.33
N LYS A 76 -1.97 21.01 -4.92
CA LYS A 76 -2.47 21.10 -3.51
C LYS A 76 -3.97 21.49 -3.31
N TYR A 77 -4.92 20.54 -3.21
CA TYR A 77 -6.37 20.80 -3.43
C TYR A 77 -6.95 21.84 -2.48
N THR A 78 -7.33 23.01 -3.00
CA THR A 78 -7.99 24.09 -2.26
C THR A 78 -9.50 24.08 -2.50
N TYR A 79 -10.27 23.66 -1.49
CA TYR A 79 -11.72 23.86 -1.47
C TYR A 79 -12.05 25.34 -1.23
N PHE A 80 -12.79 25.96 -2.15
CA PHE A 80 -13.27 27.35 -2.01
C PHE A 80 -14.80 27.36 -1.85
N PRO A 81 -15.34 27.68 -0.65
CA PRO A 81 -16.76 27.99 -0.53
C PRO A 81 -17.07 29.29 -1.27
N LYS A 82 -18.12 29.31 -2.10
CA LYS A 82 -18.61 30.51 -2.80
C LYS A 82 -20.12 30.67 -2.66
N SER A 83 -20.59 31.90 -2.85
CA SER A 83 -21.98 32.34 -2.63
C SER A 83 -23.03 31.60 -3.48
N PRO A 84 -24.32 31.61 -3.08
CA PRO A 84 -25.25 30.48 -3.29
C PRO A 84 -25.70 30.09 -4.72
N ASN A 85 -25.21 30.73 -5.79
CA ASN A 85 -25.87 30.72 -7.11
C ASN A 85 -25.04 30.16 -8.28
N ASN A 86 -24.05 29.29 -8.02
CA ASN A 86 -23.59 28.32 -9.03
C ASN A 86 -22.98 27.07 -8.35
N GLY A 87 -22.87 25.95 -9.08
CA GLY A 87 -22.63 24.62 -8.53
C GLY A 87 -21.27 24.40 -7.85
N ASN A 88 -21.21 23.37 -7.00
CA ASN A 88 -20.04 22.98 -6.21
C ASN A 88 -18.82 22.64 -7.09
N GLY A 89 -17.83 23.54 -7.13
CA GLY A 89 -16.59 23.34 -7.88
C GLY A 89 -15.38 23.01 -7.00
N LEU A 90 -14.87 21.77 -7.08
CA LEU A 90 -13.52 21.43 -6.62
C LEU A 90 -12.50 21.92 -7.67
N ILE A 91 -11.78 23.00 -7.38
CA ILE A 91 -10.78 23.53 -8.32
C ILE A 91 -9.53 22.63 -8.28
N SER A 92 -9.10 22.12 -9.44
CA SER A 92 -8.15 21.01 -9.48
C SER A 92 -6.75 21.37 -8.97
N GLN A 93 -6.30 20.59 -7.99
CA GLN A 93 -4.96 20.68 -7.43
C GLN A 93 -4.63 19.35 -6.67
N THR A 94 -4.78 18.15 -7.24
CA THR A 94 -4.40 16.92 -6.50
C THR A 94 -2.91 16.89 -6.13
N THR A 95 -2.58 16.58 -4.88
CA THR A 95 -1.23 16.17 -4.44
C THR A 95 -0.89 14.77 -4.95
N SER A 96 -1.11 14.53 -6.24
CA SER A 96 -0.91 13.26 -6.94
C SER A 96 0.57 13.06 -7.23
N CYS A 97 1.35 12.91 -6.15
CA CYS A 97 2.77 12.60 -6.17
C CYS A 97 2.97 11.13 -6.61
N ILE A 98 2.88 10.91 -7.91
CA ILE A 98 3.19 9.66 -8.62
C ILE A 98 4.73 9.48 -8.59
N LEU A 99 5.39 8.44 -8.00
CA LEU A 99 6.89 8.21 -8.08
C LEU A 99 7.42 6.83 -8.60
N THR A 100 8.29 6.78 -9.64
CA THR A 100 9.12 5.59 -10.00
C THR A 100 10.34 5.46 -9.10
N THR A 101 10.03 5.26 -7.83
CA THR A 101 10.91 4.58 -6.88
C THR A 101 10.08 3.46 -6.28
N LEU A 102 10.73 2.37 -5.85
CA LEU A 102 9.99 1.39 -5.09
C LEU A 102 9.56 2.05 -3.77
N HIS A 103 8.26 2.04 -3.48
CA HIS A 103 7.70 2.69 -2.30
C HIS A 103 7.07 1.68 -1.36
N HIS A 104 7.23 1.93 -0.06
CA HIS A 104 6.45 1.25 0.97
C HIS A 104 4.99 1.67 0.86
N SER A 105 4.09 0.70 0.85
CA SER A 105 2.64 0.92 0.80
C SER A 105 1.90 0.20 1.92
N ASP A 106 0.75 0.75 2.25
CA ASP A 106 -0.24 0.22 3.18
C ASP A 106 -1.32 -0.56 2.39
N LEU A 107 -1.99 -1.52 3.05
CA LEU A 107 -3.02 -2.38 2.46
C LEU A 107 -4.32 -2.38 3.29
#